data_AF-E0E1B1-F1
#
_entry.id   AF-E0E1B1-F1
#
_cell.length_a   1.000
_cell.length_b   1.000
_cell.length_c   1.000
_cell.angle_alpha   90.00
_cell.angle_beta   90.00
_cell.angle_gamma   90.00
#
_symmetry.space_group_name_H-M   'P 1'
#
loop_
_entity.id
_entity.type
_entity.pdbx_description
1 polymer ?
#
loop_
_entity_poly.entity_id
_entity_poly.type
_entity_poly.pdbx_seq_one_letter_code
_entity_poly.pdbx_strand_id
1 'polypeptide(L)' 'DRRQRYLFEYFNSYPLKVRKRVEYVTTDMYKPYIDLAKKVFPNANIVVDKFHIVQLLTRELNKLRINEMKKLNTRSR' A
#
# COMPACT_ATOMS: atom_id res chain seq x y z
N ASP A 1 3.68 7.48 14.33
CA ASP A 1 2.36 7.90 13.82
C ASP A 1 1.28 7.46 14.81
N ARG A 2 0.36 8.34 15.19
CA ARG A 2 -0.76 8.02 16.10
C ARG A 2 -1.66 6.91 15.55
N ARG A 3 -1.81 6.83 14.22
CA ARG A 3 -2.65 5.81 13.56
C ARG A 3 -2.07 4.41 13.66
N GLN A 4 -0.75 4.26 13.52
CA GLN A 4 -0.08 2.97 13.64
C GLN A 4 -0.19 2.40 15.06
N ARG A 5 -0.05 3.25 16.08
CA ARG A 5 -0.21 2.84 17.48
C ARG A 5 -1.63 2.39 17.77
N TYR A 6 -2.62 3.16 17.32
CA TYR A 6 -4.03 2.80 17.45
C TYR A 6 -4.33 1.43 16.80
N LEU A 7 -3.88 1.19 15.57
CA LEU A 7 -4.08 -0.11 14.90
C LEU A 7 -3.36 -1.26 15.63
N PHE A 8 -2.15 -1.01 16.13
CA PHE A 8 -1.44 -2.00 16.93
C PHE A 8 -2.22 -2.40 18.18
N GLU A 9 -2.72 -1.42 18.93
CA GLU A 9 -3.52 -1.65 20.14
C GLU A 9 -4.85 -2.33 19.80
N TYR A 10 -5.54 -1.84 18.77
CA TYR A 10 -6.80 -2.41 18.28
C TYR A 10 -6.66 -3.90 17.94
N PHE A 11 -5.69 -4.27 17.11
CA PHE A 11 -5.53 -5.67 16.74
C PHE A 11 -5.00 -6.52 17.89
N ASN A 12 -4.15 -5.99 18.77
CA ASN A 12 -3.70 -6.75 19.95
C ASN A 12 -4.79 -6.97 20.99
N SER A 13 -5.91 -6.25 20.94
CA SER A 13 -7.08 -6.56 21.76
C SER A 13 -7.66 -7.95 21.46
N TYR A 14 -7.42 -8.49 20.26
CA TYR A 14 -7.82 -9.84 19.89
C TYR A 14 -6.82 -10.90 20.40
N PRO A 15 -7.30 -12.04 20.92
CA PRO A 15 -6.44 -13.12 21.37
C PRO A 15 -5.47 -13.60 20.27
N LEU A 16 -4.24 -13.91 20.65
CA LEU A 16 -3.20 -14.37 19.72
C LEU A 16 -3.64 -15.61 18.91
N LYS A 17 -4.42 -16.52 19.51
CA LYS A 17 -4.97 -17.70 18.81
C LYS A 17 -5.84 -17.32 17.61
N VAL A 18 -6.54 -16.20 17.67
CA VAL A 18 -7.37 -15.70 16.56
C VAL A 18 -6.47 -15.09 15.48
N ARG A 19 -5.52 -14.26 15.89
CA ARG A 19 -4.59 -13.58 14.96
C ARG A 19 -3.69 -14.55 14.20
N LYS A 20 -3.33 -15.68 14.80
CA LYS A 20 -2.59 -16.77 14.14
C LYS A 20 -3.37 -17.49 13.03
N ARG A 21 -4.70 -17.33 12.98
CA ARG A 21 -5.55 -17.91 11.93
C ARG A 21 -5.72 -17.00 10.72
N VAL A 22 -5.18 -15.78 10.76
CA VAL A 22 -5.20 -14.89 9.59
C VAL A 22 -4.19 -15.42 8.58
N GLU A 23 -4.67 -15.70 7.37
CA GLU A 23 -3.84 -16.25 6.28
C GLU A 23 -3.30 -15.17 5.35
N TYR A 24 -4.06 -14.08 5.14
CA TYR A 24 -3.68 -13.00 4.23
C TYR A 24 -4.03 -11.65 4.83
N VAL A 25 -3.13 -10.69 4.65
CA VAL A 25 -3.37 -9.27 4.95
C VAL A 25 -3.00 -8.48 3.72
N THR A 26 -3.96 -7.76 3.15
CA THR A 26 -3.70 -6.80 2.08
C THR A 26 -3.51 -5.41 2.70
N THR A 27 -2.41 -4.74 2.38
CA THR A 27 -2.08 -3.42 2.93
C THR A 27 -1.41 -2.55 1.86
N ASP A 28 -1.26 -1.26 2.15
CA ASP A 28 -0.56 -0.34 1.26
C ASP A 28 0.94 -0.67 1.16
N MET A 29 1.67 0.09 0.34
CA MET A 29 3.13 -0.07 0.19
C MET A 29 3.94 0.62 1.31
N TYR A 30 3.30 1.28 2.27
CA TYR A 30 3.97 2.03 3.33
C TYR A 30 4.53 1.06 4.37
N LYS A 31 5.87 1.03 4.44
CA LYS A 31 6.64 0.08 5.26
C LYS A 31 6.15 -0.07 6.71
N PRO A 32 5.75 1.00 7.43
CA PRO A 32 5.23 0.84 8.80
C PRO A 32 3.96 0.00 8.92
N TYR A 33 3.07 -0.02 7.92
CA TYR A 33 1.91 -0.91 7.94
C TYR A 33 2.27 -2.36 7.64
N ILE A 34 3.24 -2.60 6.75
CA ILE A 34 3.80 -3.94 6.51
C ILE A 34 4.44 -4.48 7.79
N ASP A 35 5.27 -3.69 8.45
CA ASP A 35 5.94 -4.08 9.70
C ASP A 35 4.94 -4.29 10.84
N LEU A 36 3.87 -3.48 10.89
CA LEU A 36 2.77 -3.66 11.83
C LEU A 36 2.03 -4.98 11.57
N ALA A 37 1.64 -5.25 10.33
CA ALA A 37 0.89 -6.44 9.95
C ALA A 37 1.67 -7.71 10.28
N LYS A 38 2.98 -7.74 10.02
CA LYS A 38 3.87 -8.86 10.39
C LYS A 38 3.92 -9.11 11.90
N LYS A 39 3.92 -8.04 12.71
CA LYS A 39 3.93 -8.16 14.18
C LYS A 39 2.60 -8.68 14.73
N VAL A 40 1.50 -8.22 14.15
CA VAL A 40 0.15 -8.52 14.64
C VAL A 40 -0.33 -9.90 14.17
N PHE A 41 -0.02 -10.27 12.92
CA PHE A 41 -0.49 -11.47 12.25
C PHE A 41 0.70 -12.35 11.81
N PRO A 42 1.28 -13.14 12.73
CA PRO A 42 2.57 -13.81 12.49
C PRO A 42 2.54 -14.88 11.39
N ASN A 43 1.36 -15.43 11.07
CA ASN A 43 1.18 -16.49 10.07
C ASN A 43 0.61 -15.97 8.75
N ALA A 44 0.31 -14.67 8.65
CA ALA A 44 -0.35 -14.12 7.48
C ALA A 44 0.65 -13.76 6.38
N ASN A 45 0.29 -14.08 5.14
CA ASN A 45 0.95 -13.57 3.96
C ASN A 45 0.56 -12.11 3.74
N ILE A 46 1.56 -11.23 3.70
CA ILE A 46 1.33 -9.80 3.48
C ILE A 46 1.36 -9.52 1.98
N VAL A 47 0.23 -9.03 1.45
CA VAL A 47 0.03 -8.72 0.04
C VAL A 47 -0.11 -7.20 -0.12
N VAL A 48 0.54 -6.64 -1.14
CA VAL A 48 0.39 -5.23 -1.48
C VAL A 48 -0.95 -5.01 -2.18
N ASP A 49 -1.67 -3.97 -1.77
CA ASP A 49 -2.92 -3.54 -2.41
C ASP A 49 -2.67 -3.12 -3.87
N LYS A 50 -3.33 -3.85 -4.78
CA LYS A 50 -3.23 -3.65 -6.23
C LYS A 50 -3.77 -2.29 -6.66
N PHE A 51 -4.73 -1.71 -5.93
CA PHE A 51 -5.29 -0.40 -6.27
C PHE A 51 -4.20 0.67 -6.29
N HIS A 52 -3.34 0.70 -5.27
CA HIS A 52 -2.25 1.66 -5.19
C HIS A 52 -1.20 1.47 -6.30
N ILE A 53 -0.94 0.22 -6.71
CA ILE A 53 -0.04 -0.08 -7.83
C ILE A 53 -0.63 0.46 -9.13
N VAL A 54 -1.88 0.12 -9.43
CA VAL A 54 -2.58 0.57 -10.65
C VAL A 54 -2.68 2.09 -10.69
N GLN A 55 -3.03 2.72 -9.57
CA GLN A 55 -3.11 4.17 -9.44
C GLN A 55 -1.75 4.84 -9.69
N LEU A 56 -0.68 4.31 -9.09
CA LEU A 56 0.68 4.83 -9.27
C LEU A 56 1.11 4.74 -10.74
N LEU A 57 0.95 3.58 -11.37
CA LEU A 57 1.28 3.36 -12.78
C LEU A 57 0.50 4.31 -13.68
N THR A 58 -0.82 4.40 -13.47
CA THR A 58 -1.70 5.26 -14.28
C THR A 58 -1.28 6.73 -14.18
N ARG A 59 -0.90 7.20 -12.98
CA ARG A 59 -0.43 8.56 -12.77
C ARG A 59 0.88 8.83 -13.51
N GLU A 60 1.86 7.94 -13.39
CA GLU A 60 3.16 8.15 -14.05
C GLU A 60 3.05 8.05 -15.58
N LEU A 61 2.23 7.14 -16.11
CA LEU A 61 1.94 7.05 -17.55
C LEU A 61 1.27 8.33 -18.07
N ASN A 62 0.32 8.90 -17.33
CA ASN A 62 -0.32 10.15 -17.70
C ASN A 62 0.65 11.33 -17.70
N LYS A 63 1.58 11.40 -16.73
CA LYS A 63 2.63 12.43 -16.74
C LYS A 63 3.52 12.29 -17.97
N LEU A 64 3.96 11.07 -18.29
CA LEU A 64 4.76 10.81 -19.48
C LEU A 64 4.02 11.26 -20.75
N ARG A 65 2.74 10.86 -20.91
CA ARG A 65 1.89 11.27 -22.03
C ARG A 65 1.82 12.79 -22.17
N ILE A 66 1.55 13.52 -21.08
CA ILE A 66 1.47 14.99 -21.09
C ILE A 66 2.82 15.60 -21.47
N ASN A 67 3.93 15.08 -20.95
CA ASN A 67 5.27 15.57 -21.24
C ASN A 67 5.63 15.39 -22.72
N GLU A 68 5.32 14.23 -23.31
CA GLU A 68 5.54 13.99 -24.74
C GLU A 68 4.65 14.90 -25.61
N MET A 69 3.37 15.07 -25.26
CA MET A 69 2.49 16.00 -25.98
C MET A 69 3.00 17.44 -25.96
N LYS A 70 3.56 17.90 -24.83
CA LYS A 70 4.14 19.25 -24.74
C LYS A 70 5.36 19.42 -25.65
N LYS A 71 6.24 18.42 -25.73
CA LYS A 71 7.43 18.43 -26.62
C LYS A 71 7.05 18.51 -28.09
N LEU A 72 5.98 17.80 -28.49
CA LEU A 72 5.50 17.81 -29.88
C LEU A 72 4.83 19.14 -30.23
N ASN A 73 3.99 19.70 -29.34
CA ASN A 73 3.33 20.99 -29.56
C ASN A 73 4.30 22.18 -29.67
N THR A 74 5.53 22.06 -29.16
CA THR A 74 6.57 23.08 -29.29
C THR A 74 7.34 23.05 -30.61
N ARG A 75 7.12 22.05 -31.47
CA ARG A 75 7.77 21.92 -32.79
C ARG A 75 6.91 22.38 -33.96
N SER A 76 5.65 22.77 -33.71
CA SER A 76 4.69 23.19 -34.73
C SER A 76 4.64 24.71 -34.94
N ARG A 77 5.78 25.41 -34.79
CA ARG A 77 5.92 26.82 -35.13
C ARG A 77 7.20 27.05 -35.93
#